data_AF-A0A5D2QRX1-F1
#
_entry.id   AF-A0A5D2QRX1-F1
#
_cell.length_a   1.000
_cell.length_b   1.000
_cell.length_c   1.000
_cell.angle_alpha   90.00
_cell.angle_beta   90.00
_cell.angle_gamma   90.00
#
_symmetry.space_group_name_H-M   'P 1'
#
loop_
_entity.id
_entity.type
_entity.pdbx_description
1 polymer ?
#
loop_
_entity_poly.entity_id
_entity_poly.type
_entity_poly.pdbx_seq_one_letter_code
_entity_poly.pdbx_strand_id
1 'polypeptide(L)'
;MGKAEKEQLNRALTAHLNTIHETLQVLDQSPPSNSMEKVTWSQVIQIGEQVSKQATIAGMLWNGESPQAKEVAENVNSYFNVLQGFLLLSHGSTVGAGPTLSSSIHESVKHVVDCSFRLMKEDVSLYGSHNKEKKLSMPQIVGAVWEACSALKKVPPTNVTAIGRAMTQVAVSMKDVLREINELKPASSNPGDETCDNTPSKTESKPEDDDMSDDDLGSDLSPEEMKVAQLAHGVVSETLVVIKELIRTITGMLKLETPNDNGKFVGSLEKLLKICQGVGAEIDEIGACLYPPQEIDEIKLALEKMSSRINEIQQEVESFPTSSEPFVEACSGLRTVLKQMEAQLNCLSATELTTKMQNVAVIN
;
A
#
# COMPACT_ATOMS: atom_id res chain seq x y z
N MET A 1 -47.33 -0.85 -20.53
CA MET A 1 -47.37 -0.71 -19.05
C MET A 1 -45.95 -0.85 -18.54
N GLY A 2 -45.50 -0.03 -17.59
CA GLY A 2 -44.14 -0.12 -17.05
C GLY A 2 -43.40 1.20 -16.83
N LYS A 3 -43.75 2.30 -17.52
CA LYS A 3 -43.03 3.58 -17.35
C LYS A 3 -43.27 4.22 -15.98
N ALA A 4 -44.53 4.30 -15.55
CA ALA A 4 -44.91 4.86 -14.23
C ALA A 4 -44.38 4.01 -13.07
N GLU A 5 -44.46 2.68 -13.19
CA GLU A 5 -43.92 1.73 -12.20
C GLU A 5 -42.40 1.83 -12.11
N LYS A 6 -41.71 1.92 -13.26
CA LYS A 6 -40.26 2.15 -13.31
C LYS A 6 -39.86 3.47 -12.66
N GLU A 7 -40.62 4.53 -12.87
CA GLU A 7 -40.37 5.83 -12.22
C GLU A 7 -40.59 5.77 -10.70
N GLN A 8 -41.58 5.01 -10.23
CA GLN A 8 -41.77 4.74 -8.81
C GLN A 8 -40.61 3.94 -8.22
N LEU A 9 -40.15 2.89 -8.89
CA LEU A 9 -38.98 2.10 -8.48
C LEU A 9 -37.72 2.97 -8.39
N ASN A 10 -37.48 3.84 -9.38
CA ASN A 10 -36.33 4.76 -9.35
C ASN A 10 -36.41 5.76 -8.19
N ARG A 11 -37.60 6.28 -7.87
CA ARG A 11 -37.79 7.15 -6.69
C ARG A 11 -37.49 6.42 -5.39
N ALA A 12 -38.01 5.20 -5.23
CA ALA A 12 -37.74 4.37 -4.05
C ALA A 12 -36.25 4.03 -3.91
N LEU A 13 -35.62 3.60 -5.01
CA LEU A 13 -34.17 3.34 -5.05
C LEU A 13 -33.37 4.58 -4.65
N THR A 14 -33.70 5.76 -5.21
CA THR A 14 -32.99 7.01 -4.90
C THR A 14 -33.07 7.35 -3.42
N ALA A 15 -34.22 7.15 -2.78
CA ALA A 15 -34.37 7.35 -1.34
C ALA A 15 -33.43 6.44 -0.54
N HIS A 16 -33.37 5.15 -0.86
CA HIS A 16 -32.45 4.22 -0.20
C HIS A 16 -30.97 4.57 -0.44
N LEU A 17 -30.60 4.93 -1.67
CA LEU A 17 -29.23 5.34 -2.00
C LEU A 17 -28.80 6.55 -1.17
N ASN A 18 -29.67 7.54 -1.00
CA ASN A 18 -29.40 8.71 -0.18
C ASN A 18 -29.21 8.35 1.30
N THR A 19 -30.11 7.52 1.87
CA THR A 19 -29.98 7.06 3.27
C THR A 19 -28.68 6.32 3.53
N ILE A 20 -28.27 5.43 2.60
CA ILE A 20 -26.99 4.73 2.72
C ILE A 20 -25.82 5.70 2.61
N HIS A 21 -25.88 6.65 1.67
CA HIS A 21 -24.81 7.64 1.51
C HIS A 21 -24.65 8.51 2.76
N GLU A 22 -25.75 8.97 3.35
CA GLU A 22 -25.76 9.69 4.63
C GLU A 22 -25.17 8.84 5.76
N THR A 23 -25.53 7.55 5.83
CA THR A 23 -24.96 6.62 6.82
C THR A 23 -23.47 6.38 6.60
N LEU A 24 -23.02 6.30 5.35
CA LEU A 24 -21.61 6.14 5.00
C LEU A 24 -20.80 7.37 5.40
N GLN A 25 -21.35 8.58 5.30
CA GLN A 25 -20.68 9.79 5.81
C GLN A 25 -20.50 9.77 7.34
N VAL A 26 -21.34 9.03 8.08
CA VAL A 26 -21.15 8.84 9.52
C VAL A 26 -19.96 7.92 9.80
N LEU A 27 -19.63 6.98 8.90
CA LEU A 27 -18.41 6.15 9.02
C LEU A 27 -17.12 6.96 8.95
N ASP A 28 -17.13 8.11 8.27
CA ASP A 28 -15.99 9.04 8.24
C ASP A 28 -15.78 9.75 9.58
N GLN A 29 -16.76 9.70 10.48
CA GLN A 29 -16.69 10.31 11.80
C GLN A 29 -16.21 9.28 12.82
N SER A 30 -15.26 9.67 13.68
CA SER A 30 -14.78 8.77 14.74
C SER A 30 -15.90 8.54 15.77
N PRO A 31 -16.26 7.28 16.08
CA PRO A 31 -17.29 7.01 17.08
C PRO A 31 -16.82 7.51 18.46
N PRO A 32 -17.73 8.05 19.29
CA PRO A 32 -17.38 8.49 20.63
C PRO A 32 -16.90 7.30 21.47
N SER A 33 -15.65 7.38 21.93
CA SER A 33 -14.94 6.30 22.66
C SER A 33 -15.62 5.82 23.94
N ASN A 34 -16.56 6.59 24.48
CA ASN A 34 -17.11 6.40 25.83
C ASN A 34 -18.55 5.87 25.84
N SER A 35 -19.16 5.60 24.68
CA SER A 35 -20.62 5.35 24.59
C SER A 35 -21.04 4.11 23.82
N MET A 36 -20.15 3.43 23.09
CA MET A 36 -20.52 2.27 22.26
C MET A 36 -19.73 1.01 22.61
N GLU A 37 -20.44 -0.10 22.76
CA GLU A 37 -19.83 -1.43 22.82
C GLU A 37 -19.16 -1.73 21.46
N LYS A 38 -17.88 -2.12 21.50
CA LYS A 38 -17.11 -2.44 20.30
C LYS A 38 -17.69 -3.68 19.62
N VAL A 39 -18.14 -3.51 18.38
CA VAL A 39 -18.58 -4.62 17.52
C VAL A 39 -17.35 -5.39 17.04
N THR A 40 -17.41 -6.71 17.05
CA THR A 40 -16.30 -7.54 16.57
C THR A 40 -16.30 -7.60 15.04
N TRP A 41 -15.12 -7.59 14.41
CA TRP A 41 -15.03 -7.65 12.95
C TRP A 41 -15.66 -8.94 12.37
N SER A 42 -15.69 -10.03 13.14
CA SER A 42 -16.41 -11.25 12.76
C SER A 42 -17.92 -11.03 12.56
N GLN A 43 -18.55 -10.15 13.34
CA GLN A 43 -19.96 -9.79 13.14
C GLN A 43 -20.16 -9.02 11.85
N VAL A 44 -19.21 -8.13 11.49
CA VAL A 44 -19.20 -7.40 10.21
C VAL A 44 -19.06 -8.37 9.03
N ILE A 45 -18.19 -9.36 9.12
CA ILE A 45 -18.06 -10.42 8.10
C ILE A 45 -19.37 -11.21 7.97
N GLN A 46 -19.99 -11.58 9.09
CA GLN A 46 -21.24 -12.36 9.08
C GLN A 46 -22.40 -11.61 8.41
N ILE A 47 -22.57 -10.32 8.68
CA ILE A 47 -23.60 -9.52 8.01
C ILE A 47 -23.23 -9.25 6.55
N GLY A 48 -21.94 -9.12 6.20
CA GLY A 48 -21.46 -9.08 4.82
C GLY A 48 -21.82 -10.34 4.03
N GLU A 49 -21.77 -11.52 4.66
CA GLU A 49 -22.27 -12.76 4.04
C GLU A 49 -23.79 -12.73 3.80
N GLN A 50 -24.55 -12.00 4.62
CA GLN A 50 -25.98 -11.77 4.36
C GLN A 50 -26.20 -10.81 3.19
N VAL A 51 -25.39 -9.75 3.05
CA VAL A 51 -25.41 -8.87 1.86
C VAL A 51 -25.16 -9.69 0.59
N SER A 52 -24.16 -10.58 0.62
CA SER A 52 -23.87 -11.49 -0.48
C SER A 52 -25.04 -12.42 -0.82
N LYS A 53 -25.72 -13.00 0.19
CA LYS A 53 -26.94 -13.81 -0.01
C LYS A 53 -28.09 -13.00 -0.62
N GLN A 54 -28.30 -11.77 -0.16
CA GLN A 54 -29.30 -10.87 -0.76
C GLN A 54 -28.97 -10.52 -2.20
N ALA A 55 -27.69 -10.37 -2.55
CA ALA A 55 -27.25 -10.17 -3.93
C ALA A 55 -27.61 -11.36 -4.82
N THR A 56 -27.48 -12.58 -4.30
CA THR A 56 -27.91 -13.79 -5.01
C THR A 56 -29.41 -13.79 -5.26
N ILE A 57 -30.23 -13.44 -4.26
CA ILE A 57 -31.69 -13.34 -4.42
C ILE A 57 -32.04 -12.32 -5.50
N ALA A 58 -31.41 -11.13 -5.46
CA ALA A 58 -31.60 -10.09 -6.47
C ALA A 58 -31.23 -10.57 -7.88
N GLY A 59 -30.11 -11.28 -8.03
CA GLY A 59 -29.72 -11.86 -9.33
C GLY A 59 -30.69 -12.93 -9.82
N MET A 60 -31.13 -13.82 -8.92
CA MET A 60 -32.06 -14.91 -9.24
C MET A 60 -33.45 -14.41 -9.63
N LEU A 61 -33.85 -13.22 -9.18
CA LEU A 61 -35.13 -12.60 -9.58
C LEU A 61 -35.25 -12.42 -11.10
N TRP A 62 -34.13 -12.32 -11.81
CA TRP A 62 -34.09 -12.16 -13.26
C TRP A 62 -33.88 -13.48 -14.02
N ASN A 63 -33.81 -14.60 -13.31
CA ASN A 63 -33.76 -15.93 -13.92
C ASN A 63 -35.16 -16.36 -14.34
N GLY A 64 -35.43 -16.37 -15.65
CA GLY A 64 -36.71 -16.83 -16.20
C GLY A 64 -37.63 -15.69 -16.62
N GLU A 65 -38.86 -15.70 -16.12
CA GLU A 65 -39.86 -14.67 -16.43
C GLU A 65 -39.47 -13.32 -15.85
N SER A 66 -39.96 -12.22 -16.44
CA SER A 66 -39.61 -10.89 -15.94
C SER A 66 -40.43 -10.59 -14.68
N PRO A 67 -39.79 -10.15 -13.58
CA PRO A 67 -40.45 -9.96 -12.30
C PRO A 67 -41.47 -8.81 -12.34
N GLN A 68 -42.44 -8.86 -11.44
CA GLN A 68 -43.40 -7.78 -11.22
C GLN A 68 -42.75 -6.59 -10.53
N ALA A 69 -43.29 -5.38 -10.72
CA ALA A 69 -42.76 -4.17 -10.08
C ALA A 69 -42.71 -4.30 -8.55
N LYS A 70 -43.70 -4.98 -7.96
CA LYS A 70 -43.77 -5.22 -6.52
C LYS A 70 -42.61 -6.09 -6.02
N GLU A 71 -42.26 -7.14 -6.76
CA GLU A 71 -41.16 -8.04 -6.39
C GLU A 71 -39.81 -7.32 -6.43
N VAL A 72 -39.60 -6.49 -7.46
CA VAL A 72 -38.39 -5.64 -7.55
C VAL A 72 -38.33 -4.63 -6.39
N ALA A 73 -39.45 -3.99 -6.05
CA ALA A 73 -39.50 -3.04 -4.93
C ALA A 73 -39.21 -3.72 -3.58
N GLU A 74 -39.79 -4.89 -3.33
CA GLU A 74 -39.57 -5.67 -2.10
C GLU A 74 -38.13 -6.18 -2.01
N ASN A 75 -37.53 -6.60 -3.13
CA ASN A 75 -36.13 -6.99 -3.22
C ASN A 75 -35.20 -5.81 -2.88
N VAL A 76 -35.39 -4.65 -3.52
CA VAL A 76 -34.62 -3.43 -3.24
C VAL A 76 -34.71 -3.07 -1.75
N ASN A 77 -35.91 -3.02 -1.18
CA ASN A 77 -36.09 -2.69 0.24
C ASN A 77 -35.40 -3.71 1.17
N SER A 78 -35.55 -5.00 0.90
CA SER A 78 -34.92 -6.07 1.69
C SER A 78 -33.39 -6.00 1.63
N TYR A 79 -32.85 -5.75 0.44
CA TYR A 79 -31.41 -5.60 0.23
C TYR A 79 -30.85 -4.41 1.02
N PHE A 80 -31.47 -3.24 0.90
CA PHE A 80 -30.99 -2.03 1.58
C PHE A 80 -31.12 -2.10 3.10
N ASN A 81 -32.11 -2.84 3.63
CA ASN A 81 -32.19 -3.09 5.08
C ASN A 81 -30.98 -3.90 5.60
N VAL A 82 -30.54 -4.92 4.85
CA VAL A 82 -29.35 -5.69 5.21
C VAL A 82 -28.07 -4.85 5.05
N LEU A 83 -27.98 -4.05 3.98
CA LEU A 83 -26.85 -3.16 3.75
C LEU A 83 -26.74 -2.08 4.84
N GLN A 84 -27.86 -1.52 5.30
CA GLN A 84 -27.90 -0.59 6.43
C GLN A 84 -27.38 -1.26 7.71
N GLY A 85 -27.81 -2.49 8.00
CA GLY A 85 -27.31 -3.27 9.14
C GLY A 85 -25.81 -3.52 9.05
N PHE A 86 -25.29 -3.81 7.85
CA PHE A 86 -23.85 -3.93 7.60
C PHE A 86 -23.10 -2.63 7.96
N LEU A 87 -23.57 -1.48 7.48
CA LEU A 87 -22.91 -0.19 7.76
C LEU A 87 -22.89 0.15 9.25
N LEU A 88 -23.99 -0.08 9.96
CA LEU A 88 -24.07 0.19 11.39
C LEU A 88 -23.09 -0.69 12.19
N LEU A 89 -23.00 -1.98 11.84
CA LEU A 89 -22.03 -2.89 12.46
C LEU A 89 -20.58 -2.53 12.10
N SER A 90 -20.33 -2.13 10.85
CA SER A 90 -19.03 -1.61 10.43
C SER A 90 -18.62 -0.38 11.23
N HIS A 91 -19.53 0.57 11.43
CA HIS A 91 -19.27 1.76 12.23
C HIS A 91 -18.94 1.39 13.69
N GLY A 92 -19.74 0.51 14.31
CA GLY A 92 -19.45 0.00 15.65
C GLY A 92 -18.11 -0.73 15.78
N SER A 93 -17.56 -1.28 14.69
CA SER A 93 -16.25 -1.94 14.69
C SER A 93 -15.06 -0.96 14.68
N THR A 94 -15.31 0.30 14.32
CA THR A 94 -14.29 1.37 14.34
C THR A 94 -14.06 1.96 15.73
N VAL A 95 -14.82 1.53 16.75
CA VAL A 95 -14.59 1.93 18.14
C VAL A 95 -13.19 1.50 18.60
N GLY A 96 -12.37 2.49 18.97
CA GLY A 96 -10.97 2.29 19.34
C GLY A 96 -10.04 1.94 18.16
N ALA A 97 -10.48 2.09 16.92
CA ALA A 97 -9.63 1.99 15.74
C ALA A 97 -8.81 3.27 15.56
N GLY A 98 -7.51 3.12 15.36
CA GLY A 98 -6.64 4.19 14.88
C GLY A 98 -6.89 4.50 13.40
N PRO A 99 -6.35 5.61 12.89
CA PRO A 99 -6.48 6.02 11.49
C PRO A 99 -6.18 4.90 10.48
N THR A 100 -5.15 4.08 10.72
CA THR A 100 -4.73 3.04 9.77
C THR A 100 -5.76 1.91 9.67
N LEU A 101 -6.26 1.42 10.81
CA LEU A 101 -7.31 0.40 10.83
C LEU A 101 -8.63 0.98 10.29
N SER A 102 -9.01 2.18 10.72
CA SER A 102 -10.23 2.85 10.29
C SER A 102 -10.27 3.03 8.78
N SER A 103 -9.17 3.48 8.16
CA SER A 103 -9.05 3.61 6.70
C SER A 103 -9.24 2.27 5.99
N SER A 104 -8.64 1.19 6.50
CA SER A 104 -8.77 -0.14 5.91
C SER A 104 -10.21 -0.66 5.96
N ILE A 105 -10.91 -0.41 7.07
CA ILE A 105 -12.32 -0.74 7.25
C ILE A 105 -13.17 0.09 6.28
N HIS A 106 -12.98 1.41 6.26
CA HIS A 106 -13.74 2.34 5.45
C HIS A 106 -13.64 1.99 3.95
N GLU A 107 -12.42 1.77 3.43
CA GLU A 107 -12.21 1.39 2.03
C GLU A 107 -12.98 0.11 1.65
N SER A 108 -12.91 -0.91 2.51
CA SER A 108 -13.58 -2.19 2.26
C SER A 108 -15.11 -2.08 2.35
N VAL A 109 -15.60 -1.29 3.30
CA VAL A 109 -17.04 -1.03 3.47
C VAL A 109 -17.58 -0.24 2.28
N LYS A 110 -16.87 0.81 1.86
CA LYS A 110 -17.20 1.59 0.68
C LYS A 110 -17.24 0.72 -0.58
N HIS A 111 -16.29 -0.21 -0.75
CA HIS A 111 -16.28 -1.13 -1.88
C HIS A 111 -17.54 -2.02 -1.92
N VAL A 112 -17.97 -2.57 -0.79
CA VAL A 112 -19.23 -3.33 -0.69
C VAL A 112 -20.44 -2.45 -1.05
N VAL A 113 -20.49 -1.21 -0.57
CA VAL A 113 -21.57 -0.26 -0.88
C VAL A 113 -21.60 0.09 -2.37
N ASP A 114 -20.45 0.37 -2.98
CA ASP A 114 -20.35 0.74 -4.39
C ASP A 114 -20.83 -0.41 -5.31
N CYS A 115 -20.40 -1.65 -5.02
CA CYS A 115 -20.89 -2.84 -5.73
C CYS A 115 -22.40 -3.06 -5.53
N SER A 116 -22.88 -2.86 -4.29
CA SER A 116 -24.30 -2.95 -3.95
C SER A 116 -25.16 -1.93 -4.71
N PHE A 117 -24.68 -0.69 -4.79
CA PHE A 117 -25.33 0.38 -5.53
C PHE A 117 -25.41 0.05 -7.02
N ARG A 118 -24.33 -0.47 -7.59
CA ARG A 118 -24.30 -0.90 -8.99
C ARG A 118 -25.32 -2.00 -9.25
N LEU A 119 -25.42 -3.00 -8.36
CA LEU A 119 -26.40 -4.08 -8.46
C LEU A 119 -27.84 -3.56 -8.44
N MET A 120 -28.21 -2.76 -7.43
CA MET A 120 -29.58 -2.26 -7.28
C MET A 120 -29.99 -1.27 -8.38
N LYS A 121 -29.04 -0.46 -8.88
CA LYS A 121 -29.28 0.40 -10.05
C LYS A 121 -29.57 -0.43 -11.30
N GLU A 122 -28.80 -1.49 -11.53
CA GLU A 122 -29.02 -2.35 -12.69
C GLU A 122 -30.31 -3.15 -12.55
N ASP A 123 -30.65 -3.67 -11.36
CA ASP A 123 -31.91 -4.34 -11.01
C ASP A 123 -33.13 -3.50 -11.44
N VAL A 124 -33.19 -2.23 -11.00
CA VAL A 124 -34.26 -1.31 -11.39
C VAL A 124 -34.19 -0.92 -12.88
N SER A 125 -32.98 -0.87 -13.48
CA SER A 125 -32.82 -0.53 -14.89
C SER A 125 -33.36 -1.61 -15.83
N LEU A 126 -33.24 -2.89 -15.42
CA LEU A 126 -33.71 -4.07 -16.14
C LEU A 126 -35.23 -4.14 -16.20
N TYR A 127 -35.92 -3.57 -15.21
CA TYR A 127 -37.37 -3.52 -15.20
C TYR A 127 -37.91 -2.76 -16.43
N GLY A 128 -38.80 -3.43 -17.18
CA GLY A 128 -39.36 -2.93 -18.44
C GLY A 128 -38.36 -2.81 -19.60
N SER A 129 -37.15 -3.36 -19.47
CA SER A 129 -36.15 -3.40 -20.55
C SER A 129 -36.30 -4.66 -21.40
N HIS A 130 -36.28 -4.52 -22.73
CA HIS A 130 -36.23 -5.65 -23.67
C HIS A 130 -34.80 -6.08 -24.02
N ASN A 131 -33.77 -5.44 -23.44
CA ASN A 131 -32.39 -5.71 -23.77
C ASN A 131 -31.88 -6.99 -23.07
N LYS A 132 -31.73 -8.07 -23.84
CA LYS A 132 -31.21 -9.37 -23.37
C LYS A 132 -29.75 -9.30 -22.91
N GLU A 133 -28.94 -8.41 -23.48
CA GLU A 133 -27.52 -8.25 -23.10
C GLU A 133 -27.39 -7.70 -21.67
N LYS A 134 -28.29 -6.80 -21.26
CA LYS A 134 -28.31 -6.30 -19.88
C LYS A 134 -28.64 -7.41 -18.88
N LYS A 135 -29.53 -8.35 -19.23
CA LYS A 135 -29.82 -9.52 -18.36
C LYS A 135 -28.60 -10.42 -18.16
N LEU A 136 -27.71 -10.53 -19.16
CA LEU A 136 -26.46 -11.30 -19.05
C LEU A 136 -25.42 -10.65 -18.14
N SER A 137 -25.56 -9.35 -17.81
CA SER A 137 -24.67 -8.64 -16.89
C SER A 137 -24.97 -8.90 -15.41
N MET A 138 -26.16 -9.42 -15.07
CA MET A 138 -26.54 -9.68 -13.68
C MET A 138 -25.59 -10.62 -12.94
N PRO A 139 -25.24 -11.80 -13.49
CA PRO A 139 -24.28 -12.69 -12.84
C PRO A 139 -22.94 -12.01 -12.54
N GLN A 140 -22.44 -11.17 -13.45
CA GLN A 140 -21.19 -10.44 -13.26
C GLN A 140 -21.28 -9.41 -12.13
N ILE A 141 -22.37 -8.64 -12.08
CA ILE A 141 -22.57 -7.61 -11.05
C ILE A 141 -22.81 -8.24 -9.67
N VAL A 142 -23.53 -9.36 -9.61
CA VAL A 142 -23.66 -10.16 -8.37
C VAL A 142 -22.30 -10.71 -7.94
N GLY A 143 -21.50 -11.23 -8.88
CA GLY A 143 -20.14 -11.68 -8.64
C GLY A 143 -19.25 -10.60 -8.01
N ALA A 144 -19.34 -9.36 -8.49
CA ALA A 144 -18.60 -8.23 -7.91
C ALA A 144 -19.00 -7.96 -6.44
N VAL A 145 -20.28 -8.08 -6.09
CA VAL A 145 -20.71 -7.98 -4.68
C VAL A 145 -20.14 -9.12 -3.84
N TRP A 146 -20.13 -10.36 -4.37
CA TRP A 146 -19.54 -11.50 -3.66
C TRP A 146 -18.06 -11.31 -3.39
N GLU A 147 -17.32 -10.84 -4.38
CA GLU A 147 -15.89 -10.54 -4.26
C GLU A 147 -15.64 -9.46 -3.21
N ALA A 148 -16.42 -8.36 -3.25
CA ALA A 148 -16.33 -7.29 -2.25
C ALA A 148 -16.63 -7.80 -0.83
N CYS A 149 -17.70 -8.59 -0.64
CA CYS A 149 -18.02 -9.18 0.66
C CYS A 149 -16.97 -10.19 1.12
N SER A 150 -16.38 -10.97 0.19
CA SER A 150 -15.30 -11.91 0.50
C SER A 150 -14.02 -11.18 0.94
N ALA A 151 -13.73 -10.03 0.33
CA ALA A 151 -12.57 -9.20 0.66
C ALA A 151 -12.60 -8.68 2.11
N LEU A 152 -13.78 -8.60 2.77
CA LEU A 152 -13.88 -8.26 4.20
C LEU A 152 -13.05 -9.17 5.10
N LYS A 153 -12.86 -10.44 4.71
CA LYS A 153 -12.03 -11.42 5.43
C LYS A 153 -10.55 -11.06 5.41
N LYS A 154 -10.14 -10.22 4.45
CA LYS A 154 -8.77 -9.73 4.33
C LYS A 154 -8.55 -8.44 5.12
N VAL A 155 -9.57 -7.77 5.66
CA VAL A 155 -9.38 -6.55 6.46
C VAL A 155 -8.68 -6.91 7.78
N PRO A 156 -7.68 -6.12 8.22
CA PRO A 156 -7.03 -6.38 9.51
C PRO A 156 -8.07 -6.24 10.65
N PRO A 157 -8.14 -7.20 11.59
CA PRO A 157 -9.14 -7.16 12.67
C PRO A 157 -8.74 -6.25 13.85
N THR A 158 -7.48 -5.82 13.90
CA THR A 158 -6.91 -5.07 15.04
C THR A 158 -5.93 -4.00 14.57
N ASN A 159 -5.66 -3.01 15.42
CA ASN A 159 -4.70 -1.94 15.13
C ASN A 159 -3.30 -2.51 14.93
N VAL A 160 -2.87 -3.43 15.81
CA VAL A 160 -1.57 -4.11 15.69
C VAL A 160 -1.41 -4.79 14.33
N THR A 161 -2.46 -5.48 13.86
CA THR A 161 -2.42 -6.16 12.55
C THR A 161 -2.40 -5.16 11.39
N ALA A 162 -3.17 -4.08 11.48
CA ALA A 162 -3.22 -3.04 10.45
C ALA A 162 -1.87 -2.33 10.30
N ILE A 163 -1.27 -1.93 11.42
CA ILE A 163 0.04 -1.28 11.47
C ILE A 163 1.14 -2.22 10.97
N GLY A 164 1.16 -3.48 11.42
CA GLY A 164 2.14 -4.46 10.96
C GLY A 164 2.08 -4.70 9.44
N ARG A 165 0.88 -4.71 8.86
CA ARG A 165 0.70 -4.81 7.40
C ARG A 165 1.18 -3.56 6.66
N ALA A 166 0.87 -2.37 7.17
CA ALA A 166 1.34 -1.13 6.59
C ALA A 166 2.88 -1.03 6.62
N MET A 167 3.51 -1.42 7.72
CA MET A 167 4.98 -1.53 7.81
C MET A 167 5.56 -2.60 6.88
N THR A 168 4.84 -3.71 6.68
CA THR A 168 5.26 -4.74 5.72
C THR A 168 5.27 -4.16 4.30
N GLN A 169 4.31 -3.30 3.94
CA GLN A 169 4.30 -2.63 2.64
C GLN A 169 5.50 -1.69 2.47
N VAL A 170 5.86 -0.95 3.52
CA VAL A 170 7.10 -0.13 3.52
C VAL A 170 8.33 -1.01 3.30
N ALA A 171 8.42 -2.16 3.99
CA ALA A 171 9.51 -3.10 3.80
C ALA A 171 9.53 -3.75 2.40
N VAL A 172 8.40 -3.77 1.67
CA VAL A 172 8.37 -4.23 0.27
C VAL A 172 9.03 -3.20 -0.64
N SER A 173 8.72 -1.90 -0.54
CA SER A 173 9.41 -0.91 -1.40
C SER A 173 10.91 -0.87 -1.14
N MET A 174 11.34 -0.97 0.13
CA MET A 174 12.77 -1.08 0.48
C MET A 174 13.45 -2.31 -0.14
N LYS A 175 12.73 -3.42 -0.33
CA LYS A 175 13.27 -4.60 -1.05
C LYS A 175 13.38 -4.36 -2.53
N ASP A 176 12.45 -3.60 -3.12
CA ASP A 176 12.51 -3.21 -4.52
C ASP A 176 13.73 -2.30 -4.75
N VAL A 177 13.97 -1.31 -3.89
CA VAL A 177 15.21 -0.49 -3.91
C VAL A 177 16.45 -1.38 -3.76
N LEU A 178 16.46 -2.33 -2.83
CA LEU A 178 17.59 -3.25 -2.68
C LEU A 178 17.83 -4.09 -3.95
N ARG A 179 16.77 -4.50 -4.64
CA ARG A 179 16.89 -5.20 -5.93
C ARG A 179 17.50 -4.28 -6.98
N GLU A 180 17.03 -3.04 -7.10
CA GLU A 180 17.53 -2.04 -8.04
C GLU A 180 19.03 -1.76 -7.82
N ILE A 181 19.47 -1.64 -6.56
CA ILE A 181 20.90 -1.46 -6.23
C ILE A 181 21.75 -2.66 -6.69
N ASN A 182 21.22 -3.88 -6.63
CA ASN A 182 21.92 -5.08 -7.10
C ASN A 182 22.01 -5.19 -8.63
N GLU A 183 21.19 -4.44 -9.35
CA GLU A 183 21.19 -4.38 -10.82
C GLU A 183 22.18 -3.33 -11.36
N LEU A 184 22.72 -2.47 -10.48
CA LEU A 184 23.73 -1.47 -10.85
C LEU A 184 25.02 -2.12 -11.36
N LYS A 185 25.48 -1.68 -12.54
CA LYS A 185 26.68 -2.19 -13.21
C LYS A 185 27.90 -1.27 -12.97
N PRO A 186 29.09 -1.84 -12.74
CA PRO A 186 30.33 -1.06 -12.74
C PRO A 186 30.73 -0.69 -14.16
N ALA A 187 31.42 0.44 -14.31
CA ALA A 187 32.04 0.85 -15.56
C ALA A 187 32.95 -0.25 -16.07
N SER A 188 32.66 -0.74 -17.27
CA SER A 188 33.49 -1.75 -17.92
C SER A 188 34.90 -1.18 -18.10
N SER A 189 35.82 -1.58 -17.23
CA SER A 189 37.23 -1.25 -17.35
C SER A 189 37.87 -2.20 -18.36
N ASN A 190 37.54 -2.08 -19.64
CA ASN A 190 38.24 -2.75 -20.74
C ASN A 190 38.25 -1.90 -22.03
N PRO A 191 39.25 -1.01 -22.23
CA PRO A 191 39.68 -0.63 -23.56
C PRO A 191 40.69 -1.66 -24.04
N GLY A 192 40.23 -2.82 -24.52
CA GLY A 192 41.17 -3.85 -24.97
C GLY A 192 40.63 -5.25 -25.11
N ASP A 193 39.54 -5.44 -25.85
CA ASP A 193 39.37 -6.69 -26.61
C ASP A 193 38.56 -6.43 -27.89
N GLU A 194 38.98 -5.41 -28.66
CA GLU A 194 38.87 -5.54 -30.11
C GLU A 194 39.92 -6.55 -30.53
N THR A 195 39.58 -7.83 -30.39
CA THR A 195 40.38 -8.91 -30.94
C THR A 195 40.47 -8.66 -32.44
N CYS A 196 41.65 -8.22 -32.87
CA CYS A 196 42.02 -8.02 -34.25
C CYS A 196 42.00 -9.38 -34.98
N ASP A 197 40.83 -9.84 -35.42
CA ASP A 197 40.75 -11.01 -36.28
C ASP A 197 40.87 -10.59 -37.75
N ASN A 198 42.11 -10.28 -38.13
CA ASN A 198 42.50 -10.12 -39.52
C ASN A 198 42.55 -11.48 -40.22
N THR A 199 41.45 -11.92 -40.83
CA THR A 199 41.52 -12.86 -41.97
C THR A 199 40.42 -12.57 -43.01
N PRO A 200 40.74 -12.41 -44.31
CA PRO A 200 39.76 -11.99 -45.32
C PRO A 200 39.13 -13.17 -46.08
N SER A 201 37.80 -13.24 -46.18
CA SER A 201 37.13 -13.94 -47.28
C SER A 201 35.65 -13.57 -47.47
N LYS A 202 35.40 -12.73 -48.49
CA LYS A 202 34.33 -12.80 -49.53
C LYS A 202 32.84 -13.01 -49.15
N THR A 203 32.04 -11.96 -49.47
CA THR A 203 30.69 -11.93 -50.11
C THR A 203 29.53 -12.68 -49.41
N GLU A 204 28.41 -12.07 -48.98
CA GLU A 204 27.36 -11.40 -49.78
C GLU A 204 26.37 -10.59 -48.89
N SER A 205 26.02 -9.38 -49.36
CA SER A 205 24.76 -8.57 -49.23
C SER A 205 23.71 -8.75 -48.09
N LYS A 206 23.60 -7.71 -47.23
CA LYS A 206 22.46 -6.89 -46.66
C LYS A 206 21.03 -7.47 -46.46
N PRO A 207 20.14 -6.87 -45.62
CA PRO A 207 20.23 -5.60 -44.84
C PRO A 207 20.03 -5.78 -43.30
N GLU A 208 20.71 -5.00 -42.45
CA GLU A 208 20.14 -3.83 -41.73
C GLU A 208 18.77 -4.10 -41.09
N ASP A 209 18.77 -4.85 -39.98
CA ASP A 209 17.84 -4.58 -38.87
C ASP A 209 18.65 -3.81 -37.83
N ASP A 210 18.35 -2.52 -37.70
CA ASP A 210 18.77 -1.69 -36.58
C ASP A 210 18.20 -2.32 -35.30
N ASP A 211 18.97 -3.20 -34.68
CA ASP A 211 18.83 -3.53 -33.27
C ASP A 211 19.27 -2.28 -32.51
N MET A 212 18.35 -1.30 -32.45
CA MET A 212 18.43 -0.18 -31.53
C MET A 212 18.35 -0.78 -30.14
N SER A 213 19.51 -1.19 -29.63
CA SER A 213 19.72 -1.49 -28.23
C SER A 213 19.42 -0.20 -27.46
N ASP A 214 18.18 -0.01 -27.06
CA ASP A 214 17.75 0.94 -26.02
C ASP A 214 18.27 0.48 -24.63
N ASP A 215 19.48 -0.09 -24.56
CA ASP A 215 20.13 -0.56 -23.32
C ASP A 215 21.06 0.51 -22.71
N ASP A 216 21.07 1.74 -23.26
CA ASP A 216 21.79 2.88 -22.70
C ASP A 216 20.88 3.72 -21.78
N LEU A 217 20.30 3.08 -20.77
CA LEU A 217 19.58 3.75 -19.68
C LEU A 217 20.40 3.74 -18.38
N GLY A 218 21.67 4.13 -18.49
CA GLY A 218 22.51 4.41 -17.33
C GLY A 218 23.97 4.32 -17.70
N SER A 219 24.68 5.45 -17.66
CA SER A 219 26.14 5.43 -17.69
C SER A 219 26.61 4.53 -16.56
N ASP A 220 27.48 3.57 -16.86
CA ASP A 220 28.01 2.67 -15.86
C ASP A 220 28.67 3.44 -14.69
N LEU A 221 28.64 2.88 -13.48
CA LEU A 221 29.19 3.52 -12.28
C LEU A 221 30.72 3.53 -12.29
N SER A 222 31.34 4.69 -11.99
CA SER A 222 32.77 4.74 -11.68
C SER A 222 33.12 3.84 -10.47
N PRO A 223 34.38 3.44 -10.29
CA PRO A 223 34.79 2.65 -9.12
C PRO A 223 34.42 3.32 -7.78
N GLU A 224 34.49 4.65 -7.73
CA GLU A 224 34.10 5.45 -6.58
C GLU A 224 32.58 5.43 -6.34
N GLU A 225 31.78 5.63 -7.39
CA GLU A 225 30.30 5.57 -7.33
C GLU A 225 29.80 4.16 -7.00
N MET A 226 30.46 3.12 -7.52
CA MET A 226 30.17 1.72 -7.21
C MET A 226 30.42 1.41 -5.74
N LYS A 227 31.45 2.01 -5.14
CA LYS A 227 31.71 1.87 -3.70
C LYS A 227 30.61 2.51 -2.86
N VAL A 228 30.07 3.65 -3.29
CA VAL A 228 28.91 4.30 -2.63
C VAL A 228 27.67 3.40 -2.74
N ALA A 229 27.39 2.83 -3.91
CA ALA A 229 26.29 1.89 -4.12
C ALA A 229 26.38 0.64 -3.23
N GLN A 230 27.58 0.07 -3.07
CA GLN A 230 27.81 -1.08 -2.16
C GLN A 230 27.55 -0.74 -0.68
N LEU A 231 27.91 0.48 -0.25
CA LEU A 231 27.64 0.92 1.13
C LEU A 231 26.14 1.18 1.33
N ALA A 232 25.47 1.80 0.35
CA ALA A 232 24.04 1.99 0.36
C ALA A 232 23.29 0.65 0.41
N HIS A 233 23.72 -0.36 -0.34
CA HIS A 233 23.20 -1.73 -0.23
C HIS A 233 23.24 -2.23 1.22
N GLY A 234 24.37 -2.04 1.91
CA GLY A 234 24.51 -2.38 3.33
C GLY A 234 23.50 -1.66 4.22
N VAL A 235 23.32 -0.35 4.03
CA VAL A 235 22.34 0.47 4.77
C VAL A 235 20.91 -0.01 4.52
N VAL A 236 20.51 -0.25 3.27
CA VAL A 236 19.17 -0.72 2.92
C VAL A 236 18.91 -2.11 3.50
N SER A 237 19.89 -3.02 3.42
CA SER A 237 19.80 -4.36 3.98
C SER A 237 19.62 -4.36 5.49
N GLU A 238 20.44 -3.60 6.24
CA GLU A 238 20.30 -3.49 7.70
C GLU A 238 19.00 -2.77 8.10
N THR A 239 18.55 -1.80 7.31
CA THR A 239 17.24 -1.15 7.53
C THR A 239 16.11 -2.15 7.42
N LEU A 240 16.13 -3.04 6.44
CA LEU A 240 15.16 -4.12 6.31
C LEU A 240 15.16 -5.07 7.52
N VAL A 241 16.32 -5.33 8.13
CA VAL A 241 16.40 -6.12 9.37
C VAL A 241 15.70 -5.39 10.51
N VAL A 242 15.98 -4.09 10.69
CA VAL A 242 15.33 -3.26 11.71
C VAL A 242 13.81 -3.24 11.54
N ILE A 243 13.30 -3.03 10.32
CA ILE A 243 11.85 -3.00 10.08
C ILE A 243 11.20 -4.38 10.32
N LYS A 244 11.88 -5.48 9.97
CA LYS A 244 11.38 -6.84 10.29
C LYS A 244 11.28 -7.06 11.79
N GLU A 245 12.30 -6.66 12.54
CA GLU A 245 12.29 -6.77 14.01
C GLU A 245 11.27 -5.84 14.65
N LEU A 246 11.02 -4.66 14.08
CA LEU A 246 9.95 -3.75 14.50
C LEU A 246 8.58 -4.40 14.32
N ILE A 247 8.30 -4.97 13.14
CA ILE A 247 7.05 -5.69 12.85
C ILE A 247 6.86 -6.85 13.83
N ARG A 248 7.92 -7.63 14.09
CA ARG A 248 7.88 -8.75 15.04
C ARG A 248 7.56 -8.26 16.46
N THR A 249 8.20 -7.16 16.88
CA THR A 249 8.00 -6.54 18.19
C THR A 249 6.56 -6.05 18.36
N ILE A 250 6.03 -5.30 17.39
CA ILE A 250 4.64 -4.81 17.39
C ILE A 250 3.64 -5.98 17.37
N THR A 251 3.89 -7.00 16.55
CA THR A 251 3.01 -8.19 16.49
C THR A 251 2.97 -8.90 17.85
N GLY A 252 4.09 -8.93 18.58
CA GLY A 252 4.14 -9.44 19.96
C GLY A 252 3.27 -8.66 20.95
N MET A 253 2.94 -7.40 20.65
CA MET A 253 2.11 -6.52 21.49
C MET A 253 0.61 -6.72 21.27
N LEU A 254 0.17 -7.65 20.42
CA LEU A 254 -1.26 -7.88 20.13
C LEU A 254 -2.11 -8.05 21.40
N LYS A 255 -1.55 -8.68 22.45
CA LYS A 255 -2.23 -8.91 23.73
C LYS A 255 -2.43 -7.65 24.57
N LEU A 256 -1.70 -6.57 24.27
CA LEU A 256 -1.80 -5.29 24.96
C LEU A 256 -2.91 -4.40 24.40
N GLU A 257 -3.43 -4.73 23.21
CA GLU A 257 -4.52 -3.98 22.59
C GLU A 257 -5.82 -4.19 23.38
N THR A 258 -6.27 -3.15 24.07
CA THR A 258 -7.53 -3.16 24.82
C THR A 258 -8.51 -2.13 24.26
N PRO A 259 -9.81 -2.43 24.21
CA PRO A 259 -10.82 -1.49 23.70
C PRO A 259 -10.96 -0.19 24.52
N ASN A 260 -10.54 -0.23 25.80
CA ASN A 260 -10.69 0.88 26.75
C ASN A 260 -9.39 1.66 26.97
N ASP A 261 -8.34 1.41 26.19
CA ASP A 261 -7.17 2.27 26.27
C ASP A 261 -7.55 3.70 25.84
N ASN A 262 -6.98 4.71 26.50
CA ASN A 262 -7.26 6.13 26.27
C ASN A 262 -6.71 6.62 24.90
N GLY A 263 -6.56 5.72 23.93
CA GLY A 263 -5.96 5.94 22.62
C GLY A 263 -4.45 6.07 22.64
N LYS A 264 -3.78 5.92 23.79
CA LYS A 264 -2.33 6.15 23.91
C LYS A 264 -1.52 5.06 23.22
N PHE A 265 -1.86 3.80 23.45
CA PHE A 265 -1.23 2.65 22.80
C PHE A 265 -1.37 2.73 21.28
N VAL A 266 -2.60 2.97 20.80
CA VAL A 266 -2.87 3.13 19.36
C VAL A 266 -2.12 4.34 18.81
N GLY A 267 -2.12 5.47 19.50
CA GLY A 267 -1.36 6.66 19.11
C GLY A 267 0.14 6.41 18.98
N SER A 268 0.73 5.65 19.91
CA SER A 268 2.14 5.24 19.82
C SER A 268 2.41 4.30 18.64
N LEU A 269 1.52 3.36 18.34
CA LEU A 269 1.64 2.50 17.15
C LEU A 269 1.55 3.29 15.84
N GLU A 270 0.62 4.24 15.75
CA GLU A 270 0.47 5.11 14.58
C GLU A 270 1.69 6.02 14.41
N LYS A 271 2.27 6.51 15.52
CA LYS A 271 3.53 7.25 15.50
C LYS A 271 4.68 6.38 14.97
N LEU A 272 4.81 5.14 15.45
CA LEU A 272 5.81 4.19 14.94
C LEU A 272 5.65 3.96 13.43
N LEU A 273 4.42 3.77 12.94
CA LEU A 273 4.17 3.62 11.51
C LEU A 273 4.61 4.85 10.72
N LYS A 274 4.27 6.05 11.19
CA LYS A 274 4.65 7.29 10.54
C LYS A 274 6.17 7.46 10.44
N ILE A 275 6.90 7.11 11.50
CA ILE A 275 8.37 7.17 11.47
C ILE A 275 8.93 6.11 10.51
N CYS A 276 8.39 4.89 10.53
CA CYS A 276 8.75 3.80 9.60
C CYS A 276 8.55 4.20 8.13
N GLN A 277 7.42 4.83 7.79
CA GLN A 277 7.16 5.38 6.45
C GLN A 277 8.18 6.46 6.09
N GLY A 278 8.55 7.33 7.06
CA GLY A 278 9.62 8.30 6.87
C GLY A 278 10.97 7.65 6.54
N VAL A 279 11.32 6.55 7.21
CA VAL A 279 12.53 5.77 6.89
C VAL A 279 12.44 5.20 5.48
N GLY A 280 11.27 4.68 5.06
CA GLY A 280 11.05 4.22 3.69
C GLY A 280 11.31 5.31 2.65
N ALA A 281 10.81 6.52 2.88
CA ALA A 281 11.04 7.64 1.97
C ALA A 281 12.53 8.01 1.87
N GLU A 282 13.29 8.00 2.97
CA GLU A 282 14.74 8.24 2.88
C GLU A 282 15.48 7.11 2.15
N ILE A 283 15.00 5.86 2.23
CA ILE A 283 15.57 4.73 1.48
C ILE A 283 15.31 4.88 -0.03
N ASP A 284 14.09 5.26 -0.41
CA ASP A 284 13.74 5.53 -1.80
C ASP A 284 14.61 6.70 -2.35
N GLU A 285 14.81 7.75 -1.55
CA GLU A 285 15.70 8.88 -1.89
C GLU A 285 17.16 8.42 -2.10
N ILE A 286 17.70 7.61 -1.17
CA ILE A 286 19.04 7.02 -1.33
C ILE A 286 19.11 6.22 -2.63
N GLY A 287 18.10 5.37 -2.91
CA GLY A 287 18.04 4.58 -4.15
C GLY A 287 18.14 5.45 -5.40
N ALA A 288 17.37 6.55 -5.45
CA ALA A 288 17.38 7.47 -6.57
C ALA A 288 18.73 8.20 -6.74
N CYS A 289 19.38 8.60 -5.65
CA CYS A 289 20.65 9.33 -5.68
C CYS A 289 21.86 8.46 -6.09
N LEU A 290 21.69 7.13 -6.22
CA LEU A 290 22.76 6.22 -6.62
C LEU A 290 22.98 6.15 -8.13
N TYR A 291 22.02 6.62 -8.93
CA TYR A 291 22.17 6.72 -10.37
C TYR A 291 23.10 7.88 -10.74
N PRO A 292 23.97 7.73 -11.76
CA PRO A 292 24.89 8.81 -12.12
C PRO A 292 24.22 10.05 -12.72
N PRO A 293 24.78 11.25 -12.47
CA PRO A 293 25.83 11.52 -11.47
C PRO A 293 25.26 11.46 -10.04
N GLN A 294 25.96 10.78 -9.13
CA GLN A 294 25.46 10.58 -7.77
C GLN A 294 25.32 11.89 -6.96
N GLU A 295 24.18 12.03 -6.29
CA GLU A 295 23.82 13.21 -5.47
C GLU A 295 24.31 13.02 -4.02
N ILE A 296 25.62 13.22 -3.80
CA ILE A 296 26.30 12.88 -2.54
C ILE A 296 25.77 13.65 -1.32
N ASP A 297 25.39 14.92 -1.48
CA ASP A 297 24.92 15.75 -0.37
C ASP A 297 23.50 15.34 0.08
N GLU A 298 22.68 14.93 -0.88
CA GLU A 298 21.33 14.39 -0.73
C GLU A 298 21.38 13.04 -0.02
N ILE A 299 22.30 12.15 -0.42
CA ILE A 299 22.56 10.90 0.28
C ILE A 299 22.92 11.16 1.75
N LYS A 300 23.84 12.10 2.03
CA LYS A 300 24.22 12.43 3.43
C LYS A 300 23.01 12.92 4.23
N LEU A 301 22.22 13.82 3.66
CA LEU A 301 21.03 14.35 4.31
C LEU A 301 20.01 13.23 4.62
N ALA A 302 19.82 12.29 3.69
CA ALA A 302 18.96 11.12 3.90
C ALA A 302 19.49 10.23 5.05
N LEU A 303 20.80 9.96 5.11
CA LEU A 303 21.43 9.17 6.18
C LEU A 303 21.26 9.83 7.57
N GLU A 304 21.43 11.16 7.66
CA GLU A 304 21.24 11.90 8.90
C GLU A 304 19.79 11.79 9.40
N LYS A 305 18.82 11.98 8.50
CA LYS A 305 17.40 11.82 8.80
C LYS A 305 17.07 10.39 9.22
N MET A 306 17.60 9.39 8.54
CA MET A 306 17.46 7.98 8.92
C MET A 306 17.98 7.75 10.35
N SER A 307 19.18 8.22 10.66
CA SER A 307 19.78 8.08 11.99
C SER A 307 18.89 8.67 13.10
N SER A 308 18.34 9.88 12.88
CA SER A 308 17.36 10.50 13.79
C SER A 308 16.10 9.64 13.95
N ARG A 309 15.50 9.23 12.83
CA ARG A 309 14.26 8.42 12.83
C ARG A 309 14.44 7.08 13.55
N ILE A 310 15.57 6.40 13.35
CA ILE A 310 15.86 5.13 14.04
C ILE A 310 15.97 5.32 15.56
N ASN A 311 16.55 6.44 16.02
CA ASN A 311 16.57 6.76 17.44
C ASN A 311 15.15 7.01 17.99
N GLU A 312 14.31 7.71 17.24
CA GLU A 312 12.91 7.94 17.62
C GLU A 312 12.09 6.64 17.67
N ILE A 313 12.26 5.73 16.69
CA ILE A 313 11.63 4.41 16.71
C ILE A 313 12.07 3.65 17.95
N GLN A 314 13.37 3.60 18.24
CA GLN A 314 13.88 2.88 19.40
C GLN A 314 13.32 3.43 20.71
N GLN A 315 13.32 4.76 20.88
CA GLN A 315 12.76 5.39 22.07
C GLN A 315 11.27 5.05 22.25
N GLU A 316 10.49 5.06 21.17
CA GLU A 316 9.07 4.75 21.22
C GLU A 316 8.84 3.26 21.52
N VAL A 317 9.64 2.34 20.93
CA VAL A 317 9.58 0.90 21.21
C VAL A 317 9.91 0.59 22.68
N GLU A 318 10.92 1.25 23.24
CA GLU A 318 11.33 1.10 24.64
C GLU A 318 10.29 1.63 25.64
N SER A 319 9.33 2.44 25.18
CA SER A 319 8.23 2.91 26.03
C SER A 319 7.19 1.82 26.34
N PHE A 320 7.18 0.73 25.57
CA PHE A 320 6.24 -0.38 25.76
C PHE A 320 6.78 -1.41 26.77
N PRO A 321 5.89 -2.09 27.52
CA PRO A 321 6.27 -3.13 28.47
C PRO A 321 6.54 -4.47 27.77
N THR A 322 7.51 -4.51 26.84
CA THR A 322 7.83 -5.69 26.01
C THR A 322 9.33 -5.84 25.83
N SER A 323 9.80 -7.08 25.64
CA SER A 323 11.20 -7.33 25.29
C SER A 323 11.49 -6.82 23.88
N SER A 324 12.46 -5.91 23.77
CA SER A 324 12.90 -5.27 22.53
C SER A 324 14.37 -5.57 22.21
N GLU A 325 15.01 -6.51 22.90
CA GLU A 325 16.45 -6.75 22.81
C GLU A 325 16.93 -7.05 21.36
N PRO A 326 16.31 -7.96 20.59
CA PRO A 326 16.72 -8.18 19.20
C PRO A 326 16.50 -6.96 18.29
N PHE A 327 15.49 -6.14 18.61
CA PHE A 327 15.22 -4.91 17.87
C PHE A 327 16.28 -3.84 18.17
N VAL A 328 16.73 -3.72 19.43
CA VAL A 328 17.82 -2.83 19.84
C VAL A 328 19.14 -3.26 19.19
N GLU A 329 19.42 -4.56 19.15
CA GLU A 329 20.58 -5.12 18.44
C GLU A 329 20.55 -4.77 16.95
N ALA A 330 19.42 -4.97 16.26
CA ALA A 330 19.26 -4.59 14.86
C ALA A 330 19.50 -3.08 14.65
N CYS A 331 18.97 -2.22 15.54
CA CYS A 331 19.21 -0.78 15.47
C CYS A 331 20.70 -0.43 15.64
N SER A 332 21.44 -1.17 16.47
CA SER A 332 22.88 -0.99 16.63
C SER A 332 23.68 -1.39 15.37
N GLY A 333 23.26 -2.46 14.69
CA GLY A 333 23.80 -2.87 13.40
C GLY A 333 23.63 -1.78 12.34
N LEU A 334 22.40 -1.28 12.18
CA LEU A 334 22.09 -0.20 11.25
C LEU A 334 22.90 1.07 11.53
N ARG A 335 23.03 1.50 12.79
CA ARG A 335 23.86 2.66 13.15
C ARG A 335 25.33 2.50 12.77
N THR A 336 25.84 1.29 12.80
CA THR A 336 27.23 1.01 12.44
C THR A 336 27.45 1.22 10.94
N VAL A 337 26.55 0.69 10.10
CA VAL A 337 26.64 0.86 8.64
C VAL A 337 26.36 2.29 8.18
N LEU A 338 25.42 3.00 8.84
CA LEU A 338 25.17 4.43 8.59
C LEU A 338 26.45 5.26 8.81
N LYS A 339 27.12 5.07 9.96
CA LYS A 339 28.38 5.78 10.26
C LYS A 339 29.50 5.43 9.29
N GLN A 340 29.58 4.18 8.85
CA GLN A 340 30.57 3.74 7.88
C GLN A 340 30.35 4.44 6.53
N MET A 341 29.09 4.55 6.08
CA MET A 341 28.74 5.24 4.85
C MET A 341 29.02 6.75 4.95
N GLU A 342 28.58 7.42 6.01
CA GLU A 342 28.86 8.83 6.27
C GLU A 342 30.37 9.14 6.24
N ALA A 343 31.19 8.31 6.88
CA ALA A 343 32.66 8.47 6.88
C ALA A 343 33.25 8.37 5.46
N GLN A 344 32.74 7.47 4.62
CA GLN A 344 33.19 7.33 3.23
C GLN A 344 32.79 8.55 2.39
N LEU A 345 31.56 9.04 2.52
CA LEU A 345 31.08 10.20 1.76
C LEU A 345 31.84 11.48 2.11
N ASN A 346 32.21 11.65 3.40
CA ASN A 346 33.03 12.78 3.82
C ASN A 346 34.46 12.75 3.24
N CYS A 347 35.02 11.55 3.05
CA CYS A 347 36.32 11.38 2.41
C CYS A 347 36.26 11.77 0.92
N LEU A 348 35.19 11.41 0.21
CA LEU A 348 34.99 11.77 -1.20
C LEU A 348 34.90 13.29 -1.39
N SER A 349 34.08 13.98 -0.59
CA SER A 349 33.95 15.44 -0.67
C SER A 349 35.27 16.18 -0.37
N ALA A 350 36.07 15.68 0.58
CA ALA A 350 37.39 16.27 0.87
C ALA A 350 38.38 16.07 -0.29
N THR A 351 38.31 14.92 -0.97
CA THR A 351 39.16 14.60 -2.13
C THR A 351 38.79 15.48 -3.33
N GLU A 352 37.50 15.64 -3.63
CA GLU A 352 37.04 16.54 -4.71
C GLU A 352 37.44 18.00 -4.49
N LEU A 353 37.30 18.50 -3.26
CA LEU A 353 37.70 19.86 -2.91
C LEU A 353 39.21 20.07 -3.13
N THR A 354 40.02 19.08 -2.75
CA THR A 354 41.48 19.11 -2.92
C THR A 354 41.86 19.11 -4.40
N THR A 355 41.22 18.27 -5.22
CA THR A 355 41.44 18.21 -6.66
C THR A 355 41.04 19.52 -7.35
N LYS A 356 39.90 20.11 -6.97
CA LYS A 356 39.47 21.43 -7.48
C LYS A 356 40.47 22.53 -7.10
N MET A 357 41.00 22.54 -5.88
CA MET A 357 42.01 23.51 -5.44
C MET A 357 43.36 23.35 -6.17
N GLN A 358 43.79 22.12 -6.44
CA GLN A 358 45.02 21.85 -7.20
C GLN A 358 44.90 22.28 -8.66
N ASN A 359 43.75 22.05 -9.30
CA ASN A 359 43.52 22.48 -10.68
C ASN A 359 43.52 24.01 -10.84
N VAL A 360 43.06 24.75 -9.82
CA VAL A 360 43.15 26.23 -9.80
C VAL A 360 44.61 26.70 -9.62
N ALA A 361 45.45 25.95 -8.91
CA ALA A 361 46.86 26.30 -8.70
C ALA A 361 47.74 26.08 -9.95
N VAL A 362 47.32 25.25 -10.90
CA VAL A 362 48.06 24.95 -12.15
C VAL A 362 47.70 25.94 -13.29
N ILE A 363 46.67 26.77 -13.12
CA ILE A 363 46.19 27.72 -14.15
C ILE A 363 46.77 29.14 -13.95
N ASN A 364 47.61 29.37 -12.93
CA ASN A 364 48.26 30.67 -12.69
C ASN A 364 49.72 30.75 -13.14
#